data_AF-A0A841PUK2-F1
#
_entry.id   AF-A0A841PUK2-F1
#
_cell.length_a   1.000
_cell.length_b   1.000
_cell.length_c   1.000
_cell.angle_alpha   90.00
_cell.angle_beta   90.00
_cell.angle_gamma   90.00
#
_symmetry.space_group_name_H-M   'P 1'
#
loop_
_entity.id
_entity.type
_entity.pdbx_description
1 polymer ?
#
loop_
_entity_poly.entity_id
_entity_poly.type
_entity_poly.pdbx_seq_one_letter_code
_entity_poly.pdbx_strand_id
1 'polypeptide(L)'
;MDVLQGRSPAAVDALLRYRLCHHSAVCLSELTHAFGRLDPNHASTKSVLEIIQQTVEDVPGHRLHAPDAMAWGQAGIIAGLLLRLSKMPKGKGHERRFINDALIFLQARQLGANVLTGNIRDFDYLSQIIPTGRIILYRLLAKPL
;
A
#
# COMPACT_ATOMS: atom_id res chain seq x y z
N MET A 1 -2.36 6.46 -1.37
CA MET A 1 -3.12 7.36 -0.48
C MET A 1 -2.39 8.67 -0.22
N ASP A 2 -1.11 8.64 0.20
CA ASP A 2 -0.41 9.89 0.58
C ASP A 2 -0.29 10.92 -0.54
N VAL A 3 -0.07 10.48 -1.79
CA VAL A 3 -0.05 11.35 -2.98
C VAL A 3 -1.40 12.05 -3.20
N LEU A 4 -2.51 11.29 -3.16
CA LEU A 4 -3.86 11.86 -3.31
C LEU A 4 -4.23 12.83 -2.19
N GLN A 5 -3.60 12.70 -1.02
CA GLN A 5 -3.79 13.59 0.12
C GLN A 5 -2.81 14.78 0.12
N GLY A 6 -1.89 14.87 -0.85
CA GLY A 6 -0.85 15.90 -0.89
C GLY A 6 0.17 15.81 0.25
N ARG A 7 0.38 14.61 0.81
CA ARG A 7 1.26 14.37 1.97
C ARG A 7 2.61 13.76 1.60
N SER A 8 2.77 13.30 0.36
CA SER A 8 4.03 12.79 -0.17
C SER A 8 5.02 13.95 -0.44
N PRO A 9 6.33 13.73 -0.24
CA PRO A 9 7.35 14.68 -0.69
C PRO A 9 7.35 14.84 -2.21
N ALA A 10 7.73 16.02 -2.72
CA ALA A 10 7.84 16.28 -4.16
C ALA A 10 8.75 15.28 -4.91
N ALA A 11 9.75 14.71 -4.23
CA ALA A 11 10.60 13.66 -4.79
C ALA A 11 9.84 12.37 -5.13
N VAL A 12 8.77 12.04 -4.38
CA VAL A 12 7.89 10.90 -4.67
C VAL A 12 7.11 11.17 -5.96
N ASP A 13 6.57 12.37 -6.11
CA ASP A 13 5.81 12.74 -7.31
C ASP A 13 6.72 12.74 -8.55
N ALA A 14 7.95 13.24 -8.41
CA ALA A 14 8.95 13.18 -9.47
C ALA A 14 9.28 11.72 -9.84
N LEU A 15 9.50 10.85 -8.85
CA LEU A 15 9.79 9.44 -9.09
C LEU A 15 8.64 8.75 -9.86
N LEU A 16 7.39 8.98 -9.47
CA LEU A 16 6.21 8.40 -10.10
C LEU A 16 6.03 8.88 -11.55
N ARG A 17 6.42 10.12 -11.87
CA ARG A 17 6.37 10.64 -13.26
C ARG A 17 7.40 9.99 -14.18
N TYR A 18 8.58 9.63 -13.67
CA TYR A 18 9.70 9.11 -14.48
C TYR A 18 9.86 7.59 -14.47
N ARG A 19 8.99 6.85 -13.78
CA ARG A 19 9.10 5.40 -13.65
C ARG A 19 7.83 4.71 -14.09
N LEU A 20 8.00 3.53 -14.65
CA LEU A 20 6.89 2.61 -14.87
C LEU A 20 6.37 2.15 -13.51
N CYS A 21 5.10 2.41 -13.23
CA CYS A 21 4.44 2.03 -12.00
C CYS A 21 3.62 0.75 -12.20
N HIS A 22 3.85 -0.24 -11.33
CA HIS A 22 2.99 -1.41 -11.19
C HIS A 22 2.02 -1.17 -10.03
N HIS A 23 0.76 -1.56 -10.22
CA HIS A 23 -0.30 -1.41 -9.24
C HIS A 23 -0.70 -2.77 -8.70
N SER A 24 -0.84 -2.88 -7.39
CA SER A 24 -1.36 -4.08 -6.75
C SER A 24 -2.88 -4.02 -6.65
N ALA A 25 -3.57 -5.13 -6.95
CA ALA A 25 -4.99 -5.29 -6.70
C ALA A 25 -5.34 -5.13 -5.19
N VAL A 26 -4.38 -5.39 -4.29
CA VAL A 26 -4.53 -5.11 -2.85
C VAL A 26 -4.66 -3.61 -2.61
N CYS A 27 -3.75 -2.81 -3.18
CA CYS A 27 -3.82 -1.34 -3.10
C CYS A 27 -5.11 -0.80 -3.75
N LEU A 28 -5.53 -1.37 -4.88
CA LEU A 28 -6.79 -1.01 -5.53
C LEU A 28 -7.99 -1.31 -4.61
N SER A 29 -8.02 -2.47 -3.95
CA SER A 29 -9.07 -2.83 -3.01
C SER A 29 -9.09 -1.89 -1.80
N GLU A 30 -7.94 -1.50 -1.26
CA GLU A 30 -7.85 -0.54 -0.17
C GLU A 30 -8.32 0.86 -0.57
N LEU A 31 -7.97 1.29 -1.78
CA LEU A 31 -8.39 2.57 -2.32
C LEU A 31 -9.91 2.60 -2.54
N THR A 32 -10.45 1.56 -3.18
CA THR A 32 -11.89 1.43 -3.47
C THR A 32 -12.72 1.13 -2.22
N HIS A 33 -12.12 0.64 -1.13
CA HIS A 33 -12.80 0.51 0.16
C HIS A 33 -13.35 1.86 0.67
N ALA A 34 -12.80 2.99 0.24
CA ALA A 34 -13.33 4.31 0.56
C ALA A 34 -14.79 4.51 0.12
N PHE A 35 -15.21 3.92 -1.01
CA PHE A 35 -16.60 4.02 -1.49
C PHE A 35 -17.61 3.44 -0.50
N GLY A 36 -17.24 2.37 0.21
CA GLY A 36 -18.09 1.76 1.23
C GLY A 36 -17.89 2.31 2.64
N ARG A 37 -16.82 3.07 2.89
CA ARG A 37 -16.42 3.51 4.24
C ARG A 37 -16.74 4.98 4.54
N LEU A 38 -16.71 5.85 3.55
CA LEU A 38 -16.94 7.29 3.78
C LEU A 38 -18.42 7.57 4.06
N ASP A 39 -18.69 8.55 4.94
CA ASP A 39 -20.05 8.98 5.26
C ASP A 39 -20.66 9.71 4.04
N PRO A 40 -21.73 9.19 3.42
CA PRO A 40 -22.33 9.81 2.25
C PRO A 40 -22.91 11.21 2.52
N ASN A 41 -23.21 11.55 3.78
CA ASN A 41 -23.76 12.85 4.15
C ASN A 41 -22.69 13.92 4.40
N HIS A 42 -21.41 13.53 4.50
CA HIS A 42 -20.33 14.48 4.71
C HIS A 42 -20.05 15.27 3.41
N ALA A 43 -20.00 16.60 3.52
CA ALA A 43 -19.93 17.50 2.35
C ALA A 43 -18.77 17.22 1.38
N SER A 44 -17.64 16.69 1.89
CA SER A 44 -16.47 16.36 1.07
C SER A 44 -16.48 14.95 0.47
N THR A 45 -17.44 14.08 0.82
CA THR A 45 -17.38 12.67 0.41
C THR A 45 -17.47 12.52 -1.10
N LYS A 46 -18.39 13.26 -1.75
CA LYS A 46 -18.56 13.20 -3.20
C LYS A 46 -17.26 13.53 -3.95
N SER A 47 -16.63 14.66 -3.63
CA SER A 47 -15.39 15.08 -4.30
C SER A 47 -14.22 14.12 -4.04
N VAL A 48 -14.12 13.56 -2.83
CA VAL A 48 -13.11 12.53 -2.54
C VAL A 48 -13.34 11.26 -3.37
N LEU A 49 -14.58 10.80 -3.50
CA LEU A 49 -14.89 9.61 -4.30
C LEU A 49 -14.66 9.83 -5.79
N GLU A 50 -14.92 11.03 -6.32
CA GLU A 50 -14.60 11.39 -7.71
C GLU A 50 -13.09 11.32 -7.98
N ILE A 51 -12.25 11.86 -7.08
CA ILE A 51 -10.79 11.78 -7.20
C ILE A 51 -10.32 10.33 -7.18
N ILE A 52 -10.90 9.52 -6.29
CA ILE A 52 -10.57 8.10 -6.20
C ILE A 52 -10.96 7.36 -7.48
N GLN A 53 -12.16 7.61 -7.99
CA GLN A 53 -12.64 7.02 -9.24
C GLN A 53 -11.68 7.31 -10.39
N GLN A 54 -11.35 8.59 -10.61
CA GLN A 54 -10.41 9.01 -11.66
C GLN A 54 -9.06 8.31 -11.50
N THR A 55 -8.54 8.25 -10.27
CA THR A 55 -7.25 7.59 -9.99
C THR A 55 -7.29 6.10 -10.38
N VAL A 56 -8.42 5.42 -10.15
CA VAL A 56 -8.58 4.00 -10.50
C VAL A 56 -8.70 3.82 -12.01
N GLU A 57 -9.45 4.68 -12.69
CA GLU A 57 -9.63 4.65 -14.15
C GLU A 57 -8.31 4.90 -14.90
N ASP A 58 -7.41 5.70 -14.31
CA ASP A 58 -6.09 5.97 -14.86
C ASP A 58 -5.11 4.78 -14.74
N VAL A 59 -5.43 3.72 -13.99
CA VAL A 59 -4.58 2.54 -13.84
C VAL A 59 -4.70 1.62 -15.06
N PRO A 60 -3.64 1.43 -15.86
CA PRO A 60 -3.72 0.54 -17.01
C PRO A 60 -3.85 -0.92 -16.57
N GLY A 61 -4.80 -1.66 -17.16
CA GLY A 61 -5.07 -3.06 -16.77
C GLY A 61 -3.84 -3.98 -16.84
N HIS A 62 -2.97 -3.82 -17.83
CA HIS A 62 -1.72 -4.59 -17.95
C HIS A 62 -0.66 -4.24 -16.88
N ARG A 63 -0.88 -3.18 -16.10
CA ARG A 63 -0.05 -2.77 -14.96
C ARG A 63 -0.71 -3.05 -13.62
N LEU A 64 -1.94 -3.58 -13.61
CA LEU A 64 -2.64 -4.01 -12.42
C LEU A 64 -2.44 -5.51 -12.21
N HIS A 65 -1.90 -5.87 -11.05
CA HIS A 65 -1.51 -7.25 -10.75
C HIS A 65 -2.26 -7.77 -9.53
N ALA A 66 -2.82 -8.96 -9.62
CA ALA A 66 -3.40 -9.67 -8.47
C ALA A 66 -2.36 -10.63 -7.86
N PRO A 67 -2.26 -10.74 -6.51
CA PRO A 67 -1.43 -11.76 -5.89
C PRO A 67 -1.95 -13.17 -6.23
N ASP A 68 -1.05 -14.09 -6.55
CA ASP A 68 -1.39 -15.50 -6.78
C ASP A 68 -1.58 -16.26 -5.46
N ALA A 69 -2.07 -17.51 -5.56
CA ALA A 69 -2.34 -18.35 -4.38
C ALA A 69 -1.09 -18.59 -3.52
N MET A 70 0.09 -18.66 -4.15
CA MET A 70 1.36 -18.82 -3.44
C MET A 70 1.71 -17.57 -2.63
N ALA A 71 1.53 -16.37 -3.19
CA ALA A 71 1.70 -15.12 -2.48
C ALA A 71 0.74 -15.02 -1.28
N TRP A 72 -0.51 -15.47 -1.41
CA TRP A 72 -1.46 -15.56 -0.30
C TRP A 72 -0.98 -16.47 0.83
N GLY A 73 -0.51 -17.68 0.50
CA GLY A 73 0.03 -18.61 1.49
C GLY A 73 1.25 -18.04 2.23
N GLN A 74 2.18 -17.45 1.49
CA GLN A 74 3.38 -16.82 2.07
C GLN A 74 3.03 -15.59 2.92
N ALA A 75 2.11 -14.74 2.47
CA ALA A 75 1.67 -13.57 3.21
C ALA A 75 1.06 -13.91 4.57
N GLY A 76 0.30 -15.02 4.67
CA GLY A 76 -0.22 -15.50 5.95
C GLY A 76 0.88 -15.83 6.96
N ILE A 77 1.93 -16.52 6.52
CA ILE A 77 3.10 -16.84 7.36
C ILE A 77 3.80 -15.55 7.80
N ILE A 78 4.10 -14.66 6.85
CA ILE A 78 4.80 -13.40 7.11
C ILE A 78 4.01 -12.50 8.06
N ALA A 79 2.69 -12.39 7.89
CA ALA A 79 1.84 -11.60 8.78
C ALA A 79 1.87 -12.11 10.22
N GLY A 80 1.90 -13.44 10.41
CA GLY A 80 2.10 -14.05 11.73
C GLY A 80 3.47 -13.71 12.34
N LEU A 81 4.53 -13.69 11.53
CA LEU A 81 5.87 -13.27 11.95
C LEU A 81 5.90 -11.78 12.33
N LEU A 82 5.30 -10.91 11.52
CA LEU A 82 5.20 -9.47 11.78
C LEU A 82 4.44 -9.17 13.07
N LEU A 83 3.33 -9.87 13.33
CA LEU A 83 2.58 -9.72 14.57
C LEU A 83 3.46 -10.06 15.78
N ARG A 84 4.24 -11.14 15.69
CA ARG A 84 5.16 -11.57 16.74
C ARG A 84 6.30 -10.57 16.97
N LEU A 85 6.91 -10.05 15.91
CA LEU A 85 8.03 -9.10 15.98
C LEU A 85 7.59 -7.70 16.41
N SER A 86 6.44 -7.24 15.92
CA SER A 86 5.93 -5.90 16.20
C SER A 86 5.40 -5.72 17.64
N LYS A 87 5.22 -6.82 18.39
CA LYS A 87 4.63 -6.86 19.73
C LYS A 87 3.26 -6.17 19.81
N MET A 88 2.51 -6.17 18.71
CA MET A 88 1.20 -5.53 18.67
C MET A 88 0.15 -6.38 19.39
N PRO A 89 -0.86 -5.75 20.02
CA PRO A 89 -1.95 -6.48 20.67
C PRO A 89 -2.73 -7.32 19.64
N LYS A 90 -3.01 -8.58 19.98
CA LYS A 90 -3.85 -9.46 19.17
C LYS A 90 -5.30 -8.96 19.13
N GLY A 91 -5.99 -9.16 18.02
CA GLY A 91 -7.43 -8.87 17.91
C GLY A 91 -7.77 -7.38 17.79
N LYS A 92 -6.80 -6.53 17.42
CA LYS A 92 -7.01 -5.10 17.16
C LYS A 92 -7.15 -4.77 15.66
N GLY A 93 -7.28 -5.79 14.82
CA GLY A 93 -7.46 -5.63 13.37
C GLY A 93 -6.16 -5.29 12.61
N HIS A 94 -5.00 -5.47 13.25
CA HIS A 94 -3.70 -5.30 12.59
C HIS A 94 -3.38 -6.46 11.65
N GLU A 95 -4.02 -7.61 11.84
CA GLU A 95 -3.77 -8.84 11.09
C GLU A 95 -4.05 -8.63 9.59
N ARG A 96 -5.17 -7.99 9.24
CA ARG A 96 -5.49 -7.65 7.84
C ARG A 96 -4.45 -6.73 7.22
N ARG A 97 -3.97 -5.73 7.97
CA ARG A 97 -2.93 -4.80 7.50
C ARG A 97 -1.65 -5.55 7.18
N PHE A 98 -1.18 -6.42 8.07
CA PHE A 98 0.05 -7.18 7.84
C PHE A 98 -0.05 -8.16 6.67
N ILE A 99 -1.22 -8.78 6.46
CA ILE A 99 -1.45 -9.63 5.28
C ILE A 99 -1.35 -8.77 4.01
N ASN A 100 -2.03 -7.62 3.97
CA ASN A 100 -2.02 -6.73 2.81
C ASN A 100 -0.61 -6.22 2.50
N ASP A 101 0.13 -5.74 3.50
CA ASP A 101 1.51 -5.27 3.34
C ASP A 101 2.43 -6.39 2.84
N ALA A 102 2.29 -7.61 3.38
CA ALA A 102 3.05 -8.77 2.93
C ALA A 102 2.73 -9.17 1.49
N LEU A 103 1.45 -9.14 1.08
CA LEU A 103 1.04 -9.41 -0.30
C LEU A 103 1.65 -8.41 -1.28
N ILE A 104 1.58 -7.11 -0.97
CA ILE A 104 2.15 -6.04 -1.78
C ILE A 104 3.67 -6.25 -1.93
N PHE A 105 4.35 -6.57 -0.83
CA PHE A 105 5.78 -6.81 -0.83
C PHE A 105 6.20 -8.03 -1.65
N LEU A 106 5.51 -9.17 -1.48
CA LEU A 106 5.77 -10.39 -2.24
C LEU A 106 5.50 -10.21 -3.72
N GLN A 107 4.41 -9.54 -4.07
CA GLN A 107 4.06 -9.26 -5.45
C GLN A 107 5.11 -8.34 -6.11
N ALA A 108 5.54 -7.28 -5.43
CA ALA A 108 6.59 -6.41 -5.96
C ALA A 108 7.89 -7.19 -6.20
N ARG A 109 8.26 -8.10 -5.27
CA ARG A 109 9.41 -8.99 -5.43
C ARG A 109 9.26 -9.91 -6.65
N GLN A 110 8.09 -10.53 -6.85
CA GLN A 110 7.81 -11.38 -8.02
C GLN A 110 7.96 -10.61 -9.34
N LEU A 111 7.51 -9.35 -9.36
CA LEU A 111 7.61 -8.47 -10.52
C LEU A 111 9.01 -7.84 -10.71
N GLY A 112 9.95 -8.06 -9.79
CA GLY A 112 11.26 -7.38 -9.79
C GLY A 112 11.18 -5.87 -9.52
N ALA A 113 10.05 -5.39 -8.99
CA ALA A 113 9.77 -4.00 -8.70
C ALA A 113 10.22 -3.59 -7.27
N ASN A 114 10.27 -2.28 -7.02
CA ASN A 114 10.47 -1.73 -5.69
C ASN A 114 9.10 -1.35 -5.09
N VAL A 115 8.87 -1.64 -3.81
CA VAL A 115 7.73 -1.05 -3.10
C VAL A 115 8.08 0.36 -2.66
N LEU A 116 7.29 1.34 -3.09
CA LEU A 116 7.39 2.74 -2.65
C LEU A 116 6.37 2.99 -1.53
N THR A 117 6.83 3.28 -0.31
CA THR A 117 5.92 3.39 0.84
C THR A 117 6.39 4.35 1.93
N GLY A 118 5.41 5.01 2.57
CA GLY A 118 5.60 5.77 3.80
C GLY A 118 5.50 4.92 5.07
N ASN A 119 5.07 3.65 4.97
CA ASN A 119 5.00 2.73 6.11
C ASN A 119 6.38 2.13 6.42
N ILE A 120 7.26 2.96 6.97
CA ILE A 120 8.65 2.60 7.27
C ILE A 120 8.73 1.39 8.20
N ARG A 121 7.94 1.36 9.28
CA ARG A 121 8.06 0.36 10.33
C ARG A 121 7.77 -1.05 9.83
N ASP A 122 6.63 -1.24 9.15
CA ASP A 122 6.21 -2.59 8.76
C ASP A 122 7.10 -3.10 7.60
N PHE A 123 7.48 -2.23 6.68
CA PHE A 123 8.33 -2.59 5.54
C PHE A 123 9.80 -2.78 5.89
N ASP A 124 10.30 -2.14 6.94
CA ASP A 124 11.62 -2.45 7.53
C ASP A 124 11.65 -3.90 8.02
N TYR A 125 10.66 -4.34 8.81
CA TYR A 125 10.55 -5.74 9.22
C TYR A 125 10.42 -6.70 8.03
N LEU A 126 9.60 -6.36 7.02
CA LEU A 126 9.47 -7.18 5.81
C LEU A 126 10.80 -7.36 5.08
N SER A 127 11.59 -6.29 4.96
CA SER A 127 12.91 -6.35 4.32
C SER A 127 13.91 -7.21 5.09
N GLN A 128 13.80 -7.29 6.42
CA GLN A 128 14.63 -8.16 7.25
C GLN A 128 14.21 -9.63 7.15
N ILE A 129 12.91 -9.92 7.06
CA ILE A 129 12.40 -11.30 6.89
C ILE A 129 12.71 -11.82 5.48
N ILE A 130 12.58 -10.95 4.46
CA ILE A 130 12.77 -11.30 3.05
C ILE A 130 13.76 -10.32 2.41
N PRO A 131 15.07 -10.55 2.57
CA PRO A 131 16.12 -9.61 2.14
C PRO A 131 16.25 -9.46 0.61
N THR A 132 15.54 -10.29 -0.15
CA THR A 132 15.52 -10.22 -1.62
C THR A 132 14.43 -9.29 -2.18
N GLY A 133 13.53 -8.79 -1.33
CA GLY A 133 12.57 -7.75 -1.74
C GLY A 133 13.22 -6.37 -1.72
N ARG A 134 12.74 -5.47 -2.58
CA ARG A 134 13.30 -4.11 -2.72
C ARG A 134 12.28 -3.06 -2.32
N ILE A 135 12.73 -2.06 -1.57
CA ILE A 135 11.87 -0.99 -1.05
C ILE A 135 12.52 0.38 -1.27
N ILE A 136 11.66 1.37 -1.46
CA ILE A 136 12.00 2.79 -1.40
C ILE A 136 11.10 3.40 -0.32
N LEU A 137 11.73 3.86 0.76
CA LEU A 137 11.03 4.44 1.89
C LEU A 137 11.02 5.96 1.79
N TYR A 138 9.91 6.58 2.15
CA TYR A 138 9.83 8.04 2.30
C TYR A 138 9.15 8.42 3.62
N ARG A 139 9.39 9.65 4.06
CA ARG A 139 8.68 10.26 5.19
C ARG A 139 7.64 11.24 4.64
N LEU A 140 6.50 11.31 5.30
CA LEU A 140 5.46 12.28 4.96
C LEU A 140 5.94 13.69 5.29
N LEU A 141 5.40 14.67 4.57
CA LEU A 141 5.55 16.07 4.94
C LEU A 141 4.91 16.27 6.32
N ALA A 142 5.60 17.00 7.21
CA ALA A 142 5.01 17.45 8.45
C ALA A 142 3.79 18.34 8.14
N LYS A 143 2.71 18.24 8.91
CA LYS A 143 1.66 19.26 8.84
C LYS A 143 2.30 20.61 9.17
N PRO A 144 2.04 21.69 8.41
CA PRO A 144 2.42 23.03 8.85
C PRO A 144 1.80 23.26 10.24
N LEU A 145 2.61 23.80 11.16
CA LEU A 145 2.21 24.18 12.51
C LEU A 145 1.05 25.19 12.49
#